data_AF-A0A059F0Q1-F1
#
_entry.id   AF-A0A059F0Q1-F1
#
_cell.length_a   1.000
_cell.length_b   1.000
_cell.length_c   1.000
_cell.angle_alpha   90.00
_cell.angle_beta   90.00
_cell.angle_gamma   90.00
#
_symmetry.space_group_name_H-M   'P 1'
#
loop_
_entity.id
_entity.type
_entity.pdbx_description
1 polymer ?
#
loop_
_entity_poly.entity_id
_entity_poly.type
_entity_poly.pdbx_seq_one_letter_code
_entity_poly.pdbx_strand_id
1 'polypeptide(L)'
;MEQEIKKLFLELKEQSSPKDQLINLEIQERKLNKKLKDLEREKETYLLLSRNLVLEEDEAELREIEEEINNFKISTEEVNSVDQLVILSDTYFKKDILENKVLQFFTNNIFIKNKKINFKNKIINCNLIYFDKRIEDALNNRINTECIKECLIKKLNELMSQIEFYLLKIYMFDSFVGFLFKSKKQIDEVEFSTEINEVNIKELEESLPSISSVLSKIIKDKMIQSIYSDDFDYESVSSFNGLLEDSSLQIKNFDDFVLDFFVKEIIKISKNEPRKDSLIQENNLLFSNEIKIMKKYFINLQKNTSKRKEKGLEIAQRSLTKYFTTCKSIESLYIYFNDLMYLQSNIESEKLEVKLSEIKEKIFCNIIYAESIDAFDLPLMDLRVFVKKRIYDFEERMEFFLKEKNQFLFKTSFFEKTFDNFINYILKKEYLTKEGGKTEALKCDYLIQQCFISPKEIFNHKKIILLRSLLNCDRLNEAELRGVFDLNILYKFLQIMPWNNNLENILS
;
A
#
# COMPACT_ATOMS: atom_id res chain seq x y z
N MET A 1 41.42 -56.76 -94.18
CA MET A 1 42.16 -57.58 -93.20
C MET A 1 42.75 -56.78 -92.03
N GLU A 2 43.88 -56.06 -92.13
CA GLU A 2 44.49 -55.39 -90.96
C GLU A 2 43.62 -54.28 -90.34
N GLN A 3 42.85 -53.55 -91.15
CA GLN A 3 41.93 -52.50 -90.68
C GLN A 3 40.64 -53.06 -90.05
N GLU A 4 40.15 -54.22 -90.51
CA GLU A 4 38.97 -54.88 -89.93
C GLU A 4 39.27 -55.48 -88.57
N ILE A 5 40.47 -56.05 -88.39
CA ILE A 5 40.93 -56.58 -87.10
C ILE A 5 41.03 -55.46 -86.07
N LYS A 6 41.54 -54.28 -86.46
CA LYS A 6 41.59 -53.11 -85.56
C LYS A 6 40.20 -52.58 -85.18
N LYS A 7 39.23 -52.63 -86.10
CA LYS A 7 37.85 -52.19 -85.85
C LYS A 7 37.14 -53.12 -84.86
N LEU A 8 37.27 -54.44 -85.05
CA LEU A 8 36.77 -55.46 -84.13
C LEU A 8 37.41 -55.37 -82.74
N PHE A 9 38.71 -55.05 -82.67
CA PHE A 9 39.40 -54.86 -81.39
C PHE A 9 38.93 -53.63 -80.61
N LEU A 10 38.52 -52.56 -81.31
CA LEU A 10 37.94 -51.36 -80.70
C LEU A 10 36.52 -51.61 -80.19
N GLU A 11 35.68 -52.32 -80.96
CA GLU A 11 34.32 -52.71 -80.53
C GLU A 11 34.36 -53.68 -79.32
N LEU A 12 35.33 -54.59 -79.26
CA LEU A 12 35.56 -55.45 -78.08
C LEU A 12 36.10 -54.68 -76.86
N LYS A 13 36.72 -53.51 -77.06
CA LYS A 13 37.23 -52.66 -75.99
C LYS A 13 36.16 -51.73 -75.41
N GLU A 14 35.17 -51.35 -76.22
CA GLU A 14 34.04 -50.51 -75.82
C GLU A 14 32.91 -51.31 -75.16
N GLN A 15 32.82 -52.62 -75.41
CA GLN A 15 31.99 -53.51 -74.61
C GLN A 15 32.64 -53.70 -73.23
N SER A 16 32.06 -53.06 -72.20
CA SER A 16 32.38 -53.33 -70.80
C SER A 16 32.45 -54.85 -70.60
N SER A 17 33.56 -55.37 -70.05
CA SER A 17 33.75 -56.81 -69.98
C SER A 17 32.56 -57.44 -69.23
N PRO A 18 32.11 -58.64 -69.60
CA PRO A 18 31.02 -59.33 -68.88
C PRO A 18 31.26 -59.40 -67.37
N LYS A 19 32.54 -59.40 -66.94
CA LYS A 19 32.95 -59.29 -65.54
C LYS A 19 32.59 -57.94 -64.91
N ASP A 20 32.79 -56.82 -65.60
CA ASP A 20 32.49 -55.48 -65.07
C ASP A 20 30.97 -55.25 -64.97
N GLN A 21 30.19 -55.81 -65.91
CA GLN A 21 28.73 -55.82 -65.82
C GLN A 21 28.25 -56.66 -64.63
N LEU A 22 28.87 -57.83 -64.41
CA LEU A 22 28.59 -58.68 -63.25
C LEU A 22 28.90 -57.97 -61.93
N ILE A 23 30.07 -57.33 -61.82
CA ILE A 23 30.47 -56.56 -60.62
C ILE A 23 29.48 -55.42 -60.36
N ASN A 24 29.04 -54.70 -61.40
CA ASN A 24 28.04 -53.65 -61.25
C ASN A 24 26.68 -54.19 -60.79
N LEU A 25 26.25 -55.35 -61.31
CA LEU A 25 25.03 -56.02 -60.88
C LEU A 25 25.15 -56.50 -59.42
N GLU A 26 26.28 -57.07 -59.01
CA GLU A 26 26.53 -57.46 -57.62
C GLU A 26 26.53 -56.24 -56.67
N ILE A 27 27.09 -55.10 -57.09
CA ILE A 27 27.04 -53.85 -56.32
C ILE A 27 25.59 -53.34 -56.23
N GLN A 28 24.82 -53.40 -57.32
CA GLN A 28 23.41 -53.02 -57.32
C GLN A 28 22.58 -53.93 -56.41
N GLU A 29 22.80 -55.24 -56.46
CA GLU A 29 22.14 -56.23 -55.61
C GLU A 29 22.46 -55.96 -54.13
N ARG A 30 23.73 -55.69 -53.78
CA ARG A 30 24.10 -55.30 -52.41
C ARG A 30 23.42 -54.00 -51.97
N LYS A 31 23.31 -53.01 -52.86
CA LYS A 31 22.59 -51.76 -52.57
C LYS A 31 21.10 -51.99 -52.36
N LEU A 32 20.47 -52.83 -53.20
CA LEU A 32 19.07 -53.22 -53.08
C LEU A 32 18.80 -53.99 -51.79
N ASN A 33 19.64 -54.97 -51.46
CA ASN A 33 19.52 -55.74 -50.21
C ASN A 33 19.70 -54.85 -48.97
N LYS A 34 20.60 -53.86 -49.01
CA LYS A 34 20.72 -52.88 -47.94
C LYS A 34 19.45 -52.02 -47.81
N LYS A 35 18.93 -51.51 -48.93
CA LYS A 35 17.71 -50.70 -48.96
C LYS A 35 16.49 -51.50 -48.49
N LEU A 36 16.43 -52.78 -48.81
CA LEU A 36 15.35 -53.68 -48.37
C LEU A 36 15.40 -53.90 -46.86
N LYS A 37 16.58 -54.15 -46.27
CA LYS A 37 16.75 -54.22 -44.82
C LYS A 37 16.41 -52.91 -44.10
N ASP A 38 16.75 -51.76 -44.69
CA ASP A 38 16.42 -50.46 -44.13
C ASP A 38 14.90 -50.22 -44.13
N LEU A 39 14.21 -50.59 -45.24
CA LEU A 39 12.75 -50.52 -45.33
C LEU A 39 12.03 -51.51 -44.39
N GLU A 40 12.60 -52.70 -44.17
CA GLU A 40 12.07 -53.67 -43.19
C GLU A 40 12.10 -53.10 -41.77
N ARG A 41 13.20 -52.45 -41.37
CA ARG A 41 13.31 -51.77 -40.07
C ARG A 41 12.33 -50.60 -39.95
N GLU A 42 12.18 -49.82 -41.01
CA GLU A 42 11.24 -48.69 -41.03
C GLU A 42 9.79 -49.18 -40.89
N LYS A 43 9.44 -50.29 -41.56
CA LYS A 43 8.14 -50.96 -41.43
C LYS A 43 7.89 -51.47 -40.01
N GLU A 44 8.88 -52.10 -39.37
CA GLU A 44 8.77 -52.54 -37.97
C GLU A 44 8.57 -51.35 -37.02
N THR A 45 9.29 -50.25 -37.25
CA THR A 45 9.17 -49.02 -36.45
C THR A 45 7.78 -48.41 -36.60
N TYR A 46 7.24 -48.36 -37.82
CA TYR A 46 5.90 -47.84 -38.09
C TYR A 46 4.81 -48.74 -37.46
N LEU A 47 4.98 -50.06 -37.52
CA LEU A 47 4.08 -51.00 -36.85
C LEU A 47 4.08 -50.81 -35.34
N LEU A 48 5.25 -50.61 -34.72
CA LEU A 48 5.35 -50.31 -33.29
C LEU A 48 4.66 -48.98 -32.94
N LEU A 49 4.89 -47.93 -33.73
CA LEU A 49 4.24 -46.62 -33.52
C LEU A 49 2.72 -46.72 -33.66
N SER A 50 2.22 -47.41 -34.69
CA SER A 50 0.79 -47.61 -34.89
C SER A 50 0.13 -48.41 -33.76
N ARG A 51 0.81 -49.44 -33.24
CA ARG A 51 0.35 -50.17 -32.05
C ARG A 51 0.35 -49.30 -30.79
N ASN A 52 1.37 -48.48 -30.58
CA ASN A 52 1.41 -47.58 -29.43
C ASN A 52 0.28 -46.54 -29.49
N LEU A 53 -0.03 -46.00 -30.67
CA LEU A 53 -1.15 -45.08 -30.87
C LEU A 53 -2.50 -45.74 -30.52
N VAL A 54 -2.75 -46.97 -31.00
CA VAL A 54 -3.98 -47.70 -30.66
C VAL A 54 -4.05 -48.00 -29.16
N LEU A 55 -2.93 -48.37 -28.54
CA LEU A 55 -2.87 -48.56 -27.09
C LEU A 55 -3.14 -47.27 -26.31
N GLU A 56 -2.64 -46.13 -26.78
CA GLU A 56 -2.92 -44.82 -26.17
C GLU A 56 -4.41 -44.43 -26.29
N GLU A 57 -5.05 -44.73 -27.43
CA GLU A 57 -6.48 -44.52 -27.65
C GLU A 57 -7.34 -45.44 -26.76
N ASP A 58 -7.03 -46.75 -26.73
CA ASP A 58 -7.72 -47.73 -25.88
C ASP A 58 -7.55 -47.39 -24.38
N GLU A 59 -6.36 -46.93 -23.96
CA GLU A 59 -6.11 -46.45 -22.59
C GLU A 59 -6.89 -45.16 -22.27
N ALA A 60 -7.15 -44.31 -23.25
CA ALA A 60 -7.97 -43.12 -23.06
C ALA A 60 -9.46 -43.48 -22.90
N GLU A 61 -10.00 -44.37 -23.74
CA GLU A 61 -11.37 -44.86 -23.60
C GLU A 61 -11.59 -45.62 -22.29
N LEU A 62 -10.65 -46.49 -21.89
CA LEU A 62 -10.72 -47.18 -20.60
C LEU A 62 -10.73 -46.20 -19.42
N ARG A 63 -9.92 -45.13 -19.47
CA ARG A 63 -9.94 -44.07 -18.46
C ARG A 63 -11.29 -43.36 -18.40
N GLU A 64 -11.89 -43.06 -19.55
CA GLU A 64 -13.20 -42.39 -19.62
C GLU A 64 -14.33 -43.29 -19.06
N ILE A 65 -14.31 -44.58 -19.36
CA ILE A 65 -15.26 -45.56 -18.81
C ILE A 65 -15.05 -45.76 -17.30
N GLU A 66 -13.80 -45.88 -16.84
CA GLU A 66 -13.48 -45.93 -15.42
C GLU A 66 -13.93 -44.67 -14.68
N GLU A 67 -13.72 -43.49 -15.28
CA GLU A 67 -14.25 -42.22 -14.77
C GLU A 67 -15.77 -42.26 -14.64
N GLU A 68 -16.50 -42.70 -15.67
CA GLU A 68 -17.97 -42.77 -15.63
C GLU A 68 -18.48 -43.74 -14.55
N ILE A 69 -17.89 -44.94 -14.45
CA ILE A 69 -18.27 -45.94 -13.45
C ILE A 69 -17.99 -45.43 -12.03
N ASN A 70 -16.84 -44.80 -11.81
CA ASN A 70 -16.44 -44.28 -10.51
C ASN A 70 -17.26 -43.05 -10.12
N ASN A 71 -17.50 -42.13 -11.06
CA ASN A 71 -18.42 -41.01 -10.89
C ASN A 71 -19.81 -41.50 -10.45
N PHE A 72 -20.31 -42.59 -11.05
CA PHE A 72 -21.63 -43.15 -10.70
C PHE A 72 -21.66 -43.74 -9.29
N LYS A 73 -20.72 -44.62 -8.93
CA LYS A 73 -20.65 -45.27 -7.61
C LYS A 73 -20.50 -44.29 -6.46
N ILE A 74 -19.71 -43.24 -6.66
CA ILE A 74 -19.36 -42.33 -5.57
C ILE A 74 -20.30 -41.13 -5.53
N SER A 75 -20.98 -40.74 -6.61
CA SER A 75 -22.01 -39.68 -6.59
C SER A 75 -23.09 -39.87 -5.50
N THR A 76 -23.33 -41.10 -5.05
CA THR A 76 -24.32 -41.46 -4.04
C THR A 76 -23.79 -41.61 -2.61
N GLU A 77 -22.48 -41.75 -2.41
CA GLU A 77 -21.89 -42.00 -1.08
C GLU A 77 -21.15 -40.75 -0.55
N GLU A 78 -21.40 -40.40 0.71
CA GLU A 78 -20.68 -39.33 1.41
C GLU A 78 -19.25 -39.76 1.74
N VAL A 79 -18.31 -38.82 1.59
CA VAL A 79 -16.90 -39.01 1.90
C VAL A 79 -16.66 -38.54 3.33
N ASN A 80 -16.68 -39.48 4.27
CA ASN A 80 -16.67 -39.18 5.69
C ASN A 80 -15.40 -39.69 6.41
N SER A 81 -14.63 -40.59 5.82
CA SER A 81 -13.38 -41.10 6.41
C SER A 81 -12.13 -40.77 5.58
N VAL A 82 -10.97 -40.76 6.25
CA VAL A 82 -9.68 -40.54 5.58
C VAL A 82 -9.39 -41.66 4.57
N ASP A 83 -9.76 -42.89 4.88
CA ASP A 83 -9.55 -44.03 3.99
C ASP A 83 -10.36 -43.86 2.68
N GLN A 84 -11.55 -43.27 2.75
CA GLN A 84 -12.33 -42.89 1.56
C GLN A 84 -11.67 -41.74 0.79
N LEU A 85 -11.09 -40.74 1.47
CA LEU A 85 -10.31 -39.68 0.82
C LEU A 85 -9.09 -40.25 0.07
N VAL A 86 -8.42 -41.24 0.66
CA VAL A 86 -7.30 -41.95 0.04
C VAL A 86 -7.74 -42.68 -1.23
N ILE A 87 -8.87 -43.40 -1.20
CA ILE A 87 -9.44 -44.03 -2.40
C ILE A 87 -9.78 -42.98 -3.46
N LEU A 88 -10.41 -41.87 -3.07
CA LEU A 88 -10.76 -40.77 -3.97
C LEU A 88 -9.52 -40.13 -4.61
N SER A 89 -8.42 -40.04 -3.88
CA SER A 89 -7.20 -39.44 -4.38
C SER A 89 -6.54 -40.24 -5.53
N ASP A 90 -6.81 -41.56 -5.59
CA ASP A 90 -6.33 -42.48 -6.63
C ASP A 90 -7.33 -42.71 -7.78
N THR A 91 -8.52 -42.13 -7.71
CA THR A 91 -9.59 -42.46 -8.66
C THR A 91 -9.87 -41.27 -9.58
N TYR A 92 -9.99 -41.46 -10.89
CA TYR A 92 -10.30 -40.37 -11.80
C TYR A 92 -11.76 -39.89 -11.65
N PHE A 93 -11.96 -38.57 -11.60
CA PHE A 93 -13.29 -37.92 -11.50
C PHE A 93 -13.34 -36.61 -12.26
N LYS A 94 -14.57 -36.15 -12.55
CA LYS A 94 -14.79 -34.76 -12.96
C LYS A 94 -14.42 -33.81 -11.83
N LYS A 95 -13.61 -32.79 -12.15
CA LYS A 95 -13.04 -31.82 -11.19
C LYS A 95 -14.09 -31.23 -10.24
N ASP A 96 -15.24 -30.78 -10.75
CA ASP A 96 -16.27 -30.13 -9.91
C ASP A 96 -16.89 -31.08 -8.87
N ILE A 97 -17.06 -32.36 -9.22
CA ILE A 97 -17.61 -33.38 -8.31
C ILE A 97 -16.58 -33.70 -7.23
N LEU A 98 -15.32 -33.86 -7.62
CA LEU A 98 -14.20 -34.10 -6.73
C LEU A 98 -14.03 -32.95 -5.73
N GLU A 99 -13.99 -31.69 -6.19
CA GLU A 99 -13.85 -30.52 -5.33
C GLU A 99 -14.97 -30.47 -4.26
N ASN A 100 -16.22 -30.64 -4.67
CA ASN A 100 -17.36 -30.60 -3.75
C ASN A 100 -17.26 -31.69 -2.67
N LYS A 101 -16.89 -32.92 -3.05
CA LYS A 101 -16.72 -34.03 -2.12
C LYS A 101 -15.56 -33.84 -1.17
N VAL A 102 -14.41 -33.38 -1.67
CA VAL A 102 -13.23 -33.12 -0.87
C VAL A 102 -13.49 -31.97 0.12
N LEU A 103 -14.20 -30.92 -0.30
CA LEU A 103 -14.59 -29.82 0.59
C LEU A 103 -15.60 -30.28 1.66
N GLN A 104 -16.56 -31.15 1.31
CA GLN A 104 -17.47 -31.76 2.29
C GLN A 104 -16.69 -32.57 3.31
N PHE A 105 -15.76 -33.41 2.86
CA PHE A 105 -14.87 -34.19 3.73
C PHE A 105 -14.11 -33.28 4.71
N PHE A 106 -13.44 -32.23 4.21
CA PHE A 106 -12.68 -31.32 5.06
C PHE A 106 -13.57 -30.51 6.01
N THR A 107 -14.80 -30.21 5.62
CA THR A 107 -15.77 -29.56 6.52
C THR A 107 -16.15 -30.45 7.69
N ASN A 108 -16.22 -31.76 7.48
CA ASN A 108 -16.57 -32.73 8.52
C ASN A 108 -15.36 -33.18 9.36
N ASN A 109 -14.14 -33.08 8.83
CA ASN A 109 -12.95 -33.70 9.42
C ASN A 109 -11.86 -32.70 9.88
N ILE A 110 -12.01 -31.40 9.59
CA ILE A 110 -11.15 -30.35 10.15
C ILE A 110 -11.91 -29.67 11.29
N PHE A 111 -11.36 -29.74 12.48
CA PHE A 111 -12.00 -29.26 13.70
C PHE A 111 -11.30 -28.01 14.23
N ILE A 112 -12.08 -27.15 14.88
CA ILE A 112 -11.57 -26.01 15.66
C ILE A 112 -12.01 -26.18 17.10
N LYS A 113 -11.08 -26.06 18.03
CA LYS A 113 -11.36 -26.05 19.47
C LYS A 113 -10.65 -24.91 20.17
N ASN A 114 -11.16 -24.49 21.31
CA ASN A 114 -10.50 -23.50 22.15
C ASN A 114 -9.41 -24.15 22.98
N LYS A 115 -8.29 -23.46 23.19
CA LYS A 115 -7.25 -23.88 24.13
C LYS A 115 -6.68 -22.66 24.83
N LYS A 116 -6.61 -22.71 26.16
CA LYS A 116 -5.89 -21.72 26.96
C LYS A 116 -4.44 -22.14 27.10
N ILE A 117 -3.53 -21.21 26.85
CA ILE A 117 -2.11 -21.41 27.13
C ILE A 117 -1.61 -20.34 28.09
N ASN A 118 -0.65 -20.71 28.93
CA ASN A 118 0.10 -19.75 29.70
C ASN A 118 1.31 -19.30 28.86
N PHE A 119 1.33 -18.05 28.44
CA PHE A 119 2.43 -17.47 27.66
C PHE A 119 2.96 -16.24 28.40
N LYS A 120 4.23 -16.29 28.83
CA LYS A 120 4.88 -15.21 29.60
C LYS A 120 4.04 -14.74 30.81
N ASN A 121 3.56 -15.68 31.62
CA ASN A 121 2.73 -15.44 32.80
C ASN A 121 1.38 -14.75 32.54
N LYS A 122 0.87 -14.83 31.30
CA LYS A 122 -0.49 -14.40 30.94
C LYS A 122 -1.23 -15.58 30.32
N ILE A 123 -2.46 -15.81 30.78
CA ILE A 123 -3.36 -16.78 30.14
C ILE A 123 -3.88 -16.16 28.85
N ILE A 124 -3.63 -16.83 27.73
CA ILE A 124 -4.06 -16.39 26.39
C ILE A 124 -5.04 -17.43 25.84
N ASN A 125 -6.19 -16.95 25.38
CA ASN A 125 -7.17 -17.74 24.65
C ASN A 125 -6.70 -17.96 23.19
N CYS A 126 -6.71 -19.20 22.75
CA CYS A 126 -6.23 -19.61 21.43
C CYS A 126 -7.24 -20.55 20.76
N ASN A 127 -7.19 -20.60 19.43
CA ASN A 127 -7.95 -21.57 18.63
C ASN A 127 -6.98 -22.63 18.10
N LEU A 128 -7.29 -23.91 18.33
CA LEU A 128 -6.58 -25.07 17.80
C LEU A 128 -7.34 -25.60 16.59
N ILE A 129 -6.74 -25.53 15.41
CA ILE A 129 -7.23 -26.21 14.21
C ILE A 129 -6.53 -27.56 14.12
N TYR A 130 -7.26 -28.67 14.06
CA TYR A 130 -6.65 -30.01 13.97
C TYR A 130 -7.40 -30.94 13.03
N PHE A 131 -6.67 -31.90 12.47
CA PHE A 131 -7.18 -32.90 11.53
C PHE A 131 -6.27 -34.14 11.49
N ASP A 132 -6.77 -35.24 10.93
CA ASP A 132 -6.07 -36.54 10.91
C ASP A 132 -4.82 -36.48 10.01
N LYS A 133 -3.68 -36.94 10.53
CA LYS A 133 -2.39 -36.95 9.82
C LYS A 133 -2.38 -37.86 8.60
N ARG A 134 -3.26 -38.87 8.55
CA ARG A 134 -3.43 -39.77 7.39
C ARG A 134 -3.91 -39.03 6.13
N ILE A 135 -4.37 -37.79 6.25
CA ILE A 135 -4.65 -36.93 5.08
C ILE A 135 -3.38 -36.75 4.23
N GLU A 136 -2.19 -36.84 4.83
CA GLU A 136 -0.90 -36.86 4.12
C GLU A 136 -0.85 -37.93 3.02
N ASP A 137 -1.42 -39.11 3.26
CA ASP A 137 -1.43 -40.22 2.30
C ASP A 137 -2.16 -39.82 1.01
N ALA A 138 -3.29 -39.09 1.12
CA ALA A 138 -4.05 -38.59 -0.01
C ALA A 138 -3.35 -37.43 -0.75
N LEU A 139 -2.40 -36.76 -0.11
CA LEU A 139 -1.64 -35.64 -0.65
C LEU A 139 -0.29 -36.06 -1.29
N ASN A 140 0.12 -37.33 -1.14
CA ASN A 140 1.42 -37.82 -1.62
C ASN A 140 1.35 -38.43 -3.02
N ASN A 141 1.60 -37.60 -4.05
CA ASN A 141 1.83 -37.99 -5.44
C ASN A 141 0.77 -38.94 -6.04
N ARG A 142 -0.50 -38.59 -5.85
CA ARG A 142 -1.65 -39.31 -6.41
C ARG A 142 -2.31 -38.51 -7.53
N ILE A 143 -3.22 -39.15 -8.27
CA ILE A 143 -3.89 -38.58 -9.45
C ILE A 143 -4.54 -37.23 -9.14
N ASN A 144 -5.22 -37.13 -7.99
CA ASN A 144 -6.00 -35.94 -7.61
C ASN A 144 -5.32 -35.03 -6.58
N THR A 145 -4.03 -35.22 -6.32
CA THR A 145 -3.32 -34.52 -5.24
C THR A 145 -3.47 -32.99 -5.30
N GLU A 146 -3.36 -32.37 -6.48
CA GLU A 146 -3.47 -30.91 -6.60
C GLU A 146 -4.86 -30.38 -6.25
N CYS A 147 -5.93 -31.05 -6.70
CA CYS A 147 -7.30 -30.68 -6.35
C CYS A 147 -7.53 -30.77 -4.82
N ILE A 148 -6.99 -31.82 -4.18
CA ILE A 148 -7.12 -32.02 -2.73
C ILE A 148 -6.34 -30.94 -1.97
N LYS A 149 -5.13 -30.59 -2.42
CA LYS A 149 -4.35 -29.47 -1.87
C LYS A 149 -5.10 -28.15 -1.98
N GLU A 150 -5.69 -27.84 -3.14
CA GLU A 150 -6.47 -26.63 -3.36
C GLU A 150 -7.67 -26.55 -2.40
N CYS A 151 -8.41 -27.66 -2.22
CA CYS A 151 -9.54 -27.73 -1.30
C CYS A 151 -9.11 -27.57 0.16
N LEU A 152 -7.97 -28.17 0.56
CA LEU A 152 -7.42 -28.02 1.91
C LEU A 152 -7.01 -26.57 2.18
N ILE A 153 -6.31 -25.94 1.22
CA ILE A 153 -5.95 -24.52 1.28
C ILE A 153 -7.20 -23.65 1.44
N LYS A 154 -8.24 -23.90 0.63
CA LYS A 154 -9.50 -23.17 0.68
C LYS A 154 -10.16 -23.28 2.05
N LYS A 155 -10.26 -24.50 2.60
CA LYS A 155 -10.90 -24.72 3.91
C LYS A 155 -10.10 -24.09 5.04
N LEU A 156 -8.78 -24.29 5.08
CA LEU A 156 -7.94 -23.69 6.11
C LEU A 156 -7.95 -22.15 6.03
N ASN A 157 -7.96 -21.56 4.83
CA ASN A 157 -8.09 -20.11 4.67
C ASN A 157 -9.43 -19.56 5.17
N GLU A 158 -10.54 -20.27 4.91
CA GLU A 158 -11.86 -19.94 5.45
C GLU A 158 -11.82 -19.89 6.98
N LEU A 159 -11.26 -20.93 7.61
CA LEU A 159 -11.12 -21.01 9.07
C LEU A 159 -10.17 -19.92 9.63
N MET A 160 -9.04 -19.70 8.96
CA MET A 160 -8.03 -18.71 9.35
C MET A 160 -8.50 -17.27 9.15
N SER A 161 -9.48 -17.01 8.28
CA SER A 161 -10.06 -15.66 8.12
C SER A 161 -10.73 -15.14 9.39
N GLN A 162 -11.16 -16.06 10.28
CA GLN A 162 -11.83 -15.75 11.54
C GLN A 162 -10.85 -15.53 12.71
N ILE A 163 -9.54 -15.68 12.46
CA ILE A 163 -8.49 -15.73 13.47
C ILE A 163 -7.51 -14.57 13.25
N GLU A 164 -7.21 -13.80 14.30
CA GLU A 164 -6.16 -12.78 14.23
C GLU A 164 -4.77 -13.41 14.35
N PHE A 165 -3.98 -13.25 13.30
CA PHE A 165 -2.88 -14.12 12.95
C PHE A 165 -1.65 -14.05 13.88
N TYR A 166 -1.41 -15.13 14.64
CA TYR A 166 -0.09 -15.62 15.09
C TYR A 166 -0.18 -17.13 15.31
N LEU A 167 0.54 -17.95 14.53
CA LEU A 167 0.72 -19.37 14.89
C LEU A 167 1.61 -19.40 16.13
N LEU A 168 1.12 -20.01 17.20
CA LEU A 168 1.82 -20.10 18.47
C LEU A 168 2.61 -21.39 18.56
N LYS A 169 1.97 -22.52 18.22
CA LYS A 169 2.54 -23.86 18.39
C LYS A 169 1.98 -24.84 17.37
N ILE A 170 2.78 -25.86 17.04
CA ILE A 170 2.37 -27.04 16.29
C ILE A 170 2.33 -28.22 17.24
N TYR A 171 1.36 -29.08 17.01
CA TYR A 171 1.04 -30.19 17.88
C TYR A 171 0.86 -31.47 17.07
N MET A 172 1.40 -32.58 17.56
CA MET A 172 1.04 -33.91 17.10
C MET A 172 0.58 -34.72 18.31
N PHE A 173 -0.56 -35.37 18.16
CA PHE A 173 -1.16 -36.19 19.21
C PHE A 173 -1.95 -37.31 18.56
N ASP A 174 -1.76 -38.55 19.02
CA ASP A 174 -2.38 -39.74 18.47
C ASP A 174 -2.27 -39.83 16.92
N SER A 175 -3.40 -39.76 16.23
CA SER A 175 -3.56 -39.73 14.77
C SER A 175 -3.74 -38.32 14.20
N PHE A 176 -3.60 -37.26 14.99
CA PHE A 176 -3.91 -35.89 14.58
C PHE A 176 -2.68 -34.98 14.56
N VAL A 177 -2.74 -34.00 13.67
CA VAL A 177 -1.88 -32.83 13.67
C VAL A 177 -2.73 -31.59 13.98
N GLY A 178 -2.21 -30.70 14.82
CA GLY A 178 -2.90 -29.50 15.27
C GLY A 178 -2.04 -28.24 15.18
N PHE A 179 -2.68 -27.13 14.85
CA PHE A 179 -2.08 -25.82 14.71
C PHE A 179 -2.78 -24.85 15.64
N LEU A 180 -2.02 -24.31 16.59
CA LEU A 180 -2.55 -23.40 17.59
C LEU A 180 -2.31 -21.96 17.16
N PHE A 181 -3.40 -21.20 17.04
CA PHE A 181 -3.34 -19.80 16.70
C PHE A 181 -3.87 -18.93 17.84
N LYS A 182 -3.24 -17.78 18.03
CA LYS A 182 -3.82 -16.72 18.85
C LYS A 182 -5.11 -16.22 18.20
N SER A 183 -6.15 -15.88 18.97
CA SER A 183 -7.33 -15.21 18.42
C SER A 183 -7.93 -14.24 19.43
N LYS A 184 -8.45 -13.10 18.95
CA LYS A 184 -9.29 -12.20 19.76
C LYS A 184 -10.70 -12.74 19.96
N LYS A 185 -11.20 -13.55 19.01
CA LYS A 185 -12.52 -14.18 19.06
C LYS A 185 -12.39 -15.68 19.25
N GLN A 186 -13.03 -16.19 20.29
CA GLN A 186 -13.20 -17.63 20.46
C GLN A 186 -14.26 -18.10 19.48
N ILE A 187 -13.89 -19.07 18.64
CA ILE A 187 -14.79 -19.64 17.63
C ILE A 187 -15.63 -20.76 18.25
N ASP A 188 -15.05 -21.49 19.21
CA ASP A 188 -15.71 -22.57 19.94
C ASP A 188 -15.60 -22.31 21.46
N GLU A 189 -16.63 -22.70 22.20
CA GLU A 189 -16.69 -22.62 23.67
C GLU A 189 -16.08 -23.86 24.33
N VAL A 190 -15.95 -24.96 23.58
CA VAL A 190 -15.41 -26.22 24.10
C VAL A 190 -13.88 -26.17 24.16
N GLU A 191 -13.34 -26.32 25.37
CA GLU A 191 -11.90 -26.33 25.63
C GLU A 191 -11.28 -27.71 25.34
N PHE A 192 -10.16 -27.73 24.64
CA PHE A 192 -9.41 -28.93 24.29
C PHE A 192 -8.55 -29.39 25.48
N SER A 193 -8.83 -30.58 26.02
CA SER A 193 -8.25 -31.08 27.28
C SER A 193 -7.15 -32.12 27.16
N THR A 194 -6.88 -32.67 25.97
CA THR A 194 -5.92 -33.77 25.80
C THR A 194 -4.48 -33.30 26.03
N GLU A 195 -3.63 -34.17 26.59
CA GLU A 195 -2.17 -33.98 26.63
C GLU A 195 -1.61 -33.91 25.22
N ILE A 196 -0.68 -32.97 24.98
CA ILE A 196 -0.18 -32.71 23.65
C ILE A 196 1.32 -32.58 23.65
N ASN A 197 1.97 -33.30 22.73
CA ASN A 197 3.37 -33.08 22.42
C ASN A 197 3.49 -31.90 21.46
N GLU A 198 4.20 -30.87 21.91
CA GLU A 198 4.61 -29.77 21.07
C GLU A 198 5.72 -30.24 20.14
N VAL A 199 5.57 -29.88 18.86
CA VAL A 199 6.45 -30.31 17.79
C VAL A 199 7.02 -29.09 17.10
N ASN A 200 8.27 -29.16 16.67
CA ASN A 200 8.85 -28.08 15.87
C ASN A 200 8.45 -28.23 14.39
N ILE A 201 8.62 -27.16 13.61
CA ILE A 201 8.26 -27.14 12.19
C ILE A 201 9.10 -28.12 11.36
N LYS A 202 10.39 -28.31 11.69
CA LYS A 202 11.27 -29.23 10.94
C LYS A 202 10.79 -30.68 11.07
N GLU A 203 10.39 -31.09 12.27
CA GLU A 203 9.83 -32.41 12.53
C GLU A 203 8.48 -32.60 11.82
N LEU A 204 7.67 -31.54 11.67
CA LEU A 204 6.49 -31.59 10.80
C LEU A 204 6.87 -31.71 9.32
N GLU A 205 7.86 -30.96 8.83
CA GLU A 205 8.36 -31.04 7.45
C GLU A 205 8.90 -32.43 7.10
N GLU A 206 9.56 -33.09 8.05
CA GLU A 206 10.10 -34.45 7.89
C GLU A 206 9.01 -35.53 7.95
N SER A 207 8.02 -35.37 8.83
CA SER A 207 6.98 -36.39 9.06
C SER A 207 5.77 -36.26 8.12
N LEU A 208 5.39 -35.05 7.75
CA LEU A 208 4.18 -34.72 6.96
C LEU A 208 4.50 -33.63 5.92
N PRO A 209 5.35 -33.91 4.91
CA PRO A 209 5.86 -32.90 3.98
C PRO A 209 4.77 -32.19 3.15
N SER A 210 3.73 -32.90 2.73
CA SER A 210 2.65 -32.33 1.90
C SER A 210 1.72 -31.43 2.70
N ILE A 211 1.32 -31.86 3.90
CA ILE A 211 0.59 -31.02 4.85
C ILE A 211 1.42 -29.78 5.20
N SER A 212 2.70 -29.97 5.51
CA SER A 212 3.62 -28.86 5.81
C SER A 212 3.65 -27.85 4.66
N SER A 213 3.79 -28.30 3.41
CA SER A 213 3.78 -27.44 2.22
C SER A 213 2.50 -26.59 2.09
N VAL A 214 1.33 -27.20 2.31
CA VAL A 214 0.03 -26.49 2.27
C VAL A 214 -0.01 -25.40 3.35
N LEU A 215 0.42 -25.72 4.56
CA LEU A 215 0.47 -24.78 5.67
C LEU A 215 1.48 -23.66 5.41
N SER A 216 2.62 -23.98 4.76
CA SER A 216 3.60 -22.99 4.33
C SER A 216 3.00 -21.90 3.49
N LYS A 217 2.15 -22.27 2.54
CA LYS A 217 1.45 -21.32 1.69
C LYS A 217 0.50 -20.45 2.51
N ILE A 218 -0.35 -21.05 3.34
CA ILE A 218 -1.36 -20.33 4.14
C ILE A 218 -0.71 -19.36 5.14
N ILE A 219 0.28 -19.82 5.89
CA ILE A 219 0.96 -19.02 6.92
C ILE A 219 1.68 -17.83 6.26
N LYS A 220 2.40 -18.06 5.16
CA LYS A 220 3.07 -16.97 4.42
C LYS A 220 2.07 -15.98 3.85
N ASP A 221 1.01 -16.45 3.21
CA ASP A 221 -0.03 -15.58 2.65
C ASP A 221 -0.66 -14.72 3.75
N LYS A 222 -0.88 -15.28 4.95
CA LYS A 222 -1.43 -14.55 6.08
C LYS A 222 -0.44 -13.58 6.72
N MET A 223 0.85 -13.92 6.80
CA MET A 223 1.89 -12.98 7.23
C MET A 223 1.96 -11.78 6.28
N ILE A 224 1.95 -12.05 4.98
CA ILE A 224 1.95 -11.03 3.95
C ILE A 224 0.69 -10.17 4.10
N GLN A 225 -0.50 -10.75 4.17
CA GLN A 225 -1.76 -10.02 4.41
C GLN A 225 -1.70 -9.14 5.67
N SER A 226 -1.08 -9.63 6.74
CA SER A 226 -0.92 -8.87 7.98
C SER A 226 -0.08 -7.60 7.79
N ILE A 227 0.95 -7.63 6.93
CA ILE A 227 1.77 -6.45 6.60
C ILE A 227 0.93 -5.37 5.90
N TYR A 228 -0.02 -5.79 5.06
CA TYR A 228 -0.97 -4.88 4.40
C TYR A 228 -2.10 -4.39 5.33
N SER A 229 -2.21 -4.92 6.55
CA SER A 229 -3.31 -4.58 7.47
C SER A 229 -3.10 -3.23 8.17
N ASP A 230 -4.22 -2.52 8.38
CA ASP A 230 -4.31 -1.30 9.18
C ASP A 230 -3.99 -1.52 10.67
N ASP A 231 -3.93 -2.77 11.14
CA ASP A 231 -3.54 -3.14 12.51
C ASP A 231 -2.16 -3.83 12.59
N PHE A 232 -1.34 -3.75 11.53
CA PHE A 232 0.01 -4.32 11.54
C PHE A 232 0.88 -3.87 12.73
N ASP A 233 1.40 -4.85 13.48
CA ASP A 233 2.39 -4.70 14.55
C ASP A 233 3.72 -5.36 14.14
N TYR A 234 4.72 -4.52 13.86
CA TYR A 234 6.03 -4.98 13.40
C TYR A 234 6.69 -5.97 14.36
N GLU A 235 6.70 -5.67 15.65
CA GLU A 235 7.45 -6.45 16.64
C GLU A 235 6.89 -7.87 16.75
N SER A 236 5.56 -7.97 16.81
CA SER A 236 4.87 -9.26 16.89
C SER A 236 5.06 -10.09 15.63
N VAL A 237 4.91 -9.51 14.43
CA VAL A 237 5.07 -10.27 13.17
C VAL A 237 6.54 -10.62 12.89
N SER A 238 7.48 -9.75 13.26
CA SER A 238 8.92 -10.03 13.19
C SER A 238 9.31 -11.16 14.13
N SER A 239 8.82 -11.15 15.38
CA SER A 239 9.06 -12.24 16.34
C SER A 239 8.48 -13.55 15.82
N PHE A 240 7.29 -13.50 15.20
CA PHE A 240 6.68 -14.68 14.60
C PHE A 240 7.51 -15.21 13.43
N ASN A 241 7.98 -14.36 12.52
CA ASN A 241 8.89 -14.77 11.44
C ASN A 241 10.19 -15.40 11.98
N GLY A 242 10.68 -14.93 13.12
CA GLY A 242 11.84 -15.50 13.82
C GLY A 242 11.59 -16.91 14.36
N LEU A 243 10.38 -17.22 14.83
CA LEU A 243 10.02 -18.59 15.24
C LEU A 243 10.05 -19.59 14.07
N LEU A 244 10.01 -19.09 12.84
CA LEU A 244 10.08 -19.88 11.62
C LEU A 244 11.51 -20.04 11.10
N GLU A 245 12.53 -19.60 11.84
CA GLU A 245 13.93 -19.68 11.42
C GLU A 245 14.32 -21.13 11.04
N ASP A 246 15.08 -21.25 9.95
CA ASP A 246 15.48 -22.50 9.31
C ASP A 246 14.34 -23.39 8.77
N SER A 247 13.09 -22.91 8.75
CA SER A 247 11.99 -23.62 8.10
C SER A 247 11.71 -23.08 6.70
N SER A 248 11.01 -23.88 5.89
CA SER A 248 10.45 -23.41 4.63
C SER A 248 9.43 -22.29 4.83
N LEU A 249 8.88 -22.11 6.03
CA LEU A 249 7.87 -21.12 6.39
C LEU A 249 8.42 -19.69 6.52
N GLN A 250 9.72 -19.54 6.78
CA GLN A 250 10.32 -18.22 6.99
C GLN A 250 10.21 -17.33 5.76
N ILE A 251 9.82 -16.07 5.95
CA ILE A 251 10.03 -15.03 4.95
C ILE A 251 11.50 -14.59 5.06
N LYS A 252 12.32 -15.02 4.10
CA LYS A 252 13.71 -14.57 3.99
C LYS A 252 13.75 -13.07 3.71
N ASN A 253 14.67 -12.37 4.36
CA ASN A 253 14.81 -10.91 4.29
C ASN A 253 13.49 -10.16 4.66
N PHE A 254 12.75 -10.67 5.64
CA PHE A 254 11.49 -10.07 6.10
C PHE A 254 11.61 -8.57 6.39
N ASP A 255 12.66 -8.15 7.10
CA ASP A 255 12.86 -6.75 7.44
C ASP A 255 12.98 -5.84 6.21
N ASP A 256 13.70 -6.29 5.17
CA ASP A 256 13.84 -5.58 3.91
C ASP A 256 12.53 -5.53 3.13
N PHE A 257 11.79 -6.64 3.10
CA PHE A 257 10.47 -6.72 2.47
C PHE A 257 9.49 -5.72 3.11
N VAL A 258 9.40 -5.71 4.43
CA VAL A 258 8.55 -4.80 5.19
C VAL A 258 8.99 -3.34 5.02
N LEU A 259 10.30 -3.08 5.03
CA LEU A 259 10.85 -1.76 4.77
C LEU A 259 10.45 -1.25 3.38
N ASP A 260 10.62 -2.07 2.35
CA ASP A 260 10.29 -1.71 0.98
C ASP A 260 8.79 -1.45 0.80
N PHE A 261 7.94 -2.21 1.48
CA PHE A 261 6.49 -1.97 1.51
C PHE A 261 6.14 -0.59 2.08
N PHE A 262 6.59 -0.29 3.31
CA PHE A 262 6.25 0.98 3.96
C PHE A 262 6.81 2.20 3.23
N VAL A 263 8.05 2.12 2.74
CA VAL A 263 8.65 3.22 1.95
C VAL A 263 7.84 3.47 0.68
N LYS A 264 7.42 2.41 -0.03
CA LYS A 264 6.60 2.54 -1.26
C LYS A 264 5.24 3.17 -0.98
N GLU A 265 4.54 2.75 0.07
CA GLU A 265 3.22 3.32 0.39
C GLU A 265 3.33 4.78 0.86
N ILE A 266 4.34 5.13 1.67
CA ILE A 266 4.60 6.54 2.04
C ILE A 266 4.85 7.38 0.78
N ILE A 267 5.69 6.90 -0.16
CA ILE A 267 5.94 7.61 -1.42
C ILE A 267 4.65 7.79 -2.23
N LYS A 268 3.82 6.75 -2.31
CA LYS A 268 2.57 6.76 -3.06
C LYS A 268 1.59 7.79 -2.48
N ILE A 269 1.38 7.78 -1.16
CA ILE A 269 0.51 8.76 -0.49
C ILE A 269 1.06 10.18 -0.67
N SER A 270 2.39 10.37 -0.56
CA SER A 270 3.03 11.69 -0.68
C SER A 270 2.83 12.41 -2.02
N LYS A 271 2.39 11.71 -3.06
CA LYS A 271 2.16 12.27 -4.40
C LYS A 271 0.78 12.91 -4.54
N ASN A 272 -0.14 12.61 -3.63
CA ASN A 272 -1.52 13.06 -3.71
C ASN A 272 -1.75 14.25 -2.77
N GLU A 273 -2.71 15.09 -3.13
CA GLU A 273 -3.22 16.15 -2.27
C GLU A 273 -4.32 15.55 -1.37
N PRO A 274 -4.42 15.93 -0.09
CA PRO A 274 -5.46 15.43 0.81
C PRO A 274 -6.82 15.85 0.30
N ARG A 275 -7.79 14.96 0.49
CA ARG A 275 -9.17 15.22 0.10
C ARG A 275 -10.02 15.55 1.33
N LYS A 276 -11.04 16.40 1.13
CA LYS A 276 -11.92 16.81 2.23
C LYS A 276 -12.78 15.66 2.76
N ASP A 277 -13.11 14.68 1.92
CA ASP A 277 -13.88 13.48 2.26
C ASP A 277 -13.06 12.42 3.03
N SER A 278 -11.72 12.53 3.05
CA SER A 278 -10.85 11.63 3.81
C SER A 278 -10.54 12.13 5.23
N LEU A 279 -11.15 13.24 5.65
CA LEU A 279 -10.93 13.82 6.97
C LEU A 279 -11.58 12.98 8.07
N ILE A 280 -10.82 12.78 9.15
CA ILE A 280 -11.24 12.08 10.36
C ILE A 280 -10.99 12.96 11.58
N GLN A 281 -11.82 12.79 12.61
CA GLN A 281 -11.72 13.56 13.85
C GLN A 281 -11.32 12.65 15.01
N GLU A 282 -10.16 12.91 15.61
CA GLU A 282 -9.69 12.22 16.83
C GLU A 282 -9.15 13.26 17.82
N ASN A 283 -9.41 13.07 19.12
CA ASN A 283 -8.87 13.92 20.20
C ASN A 283 -8.98 15.42 19.94
N ASN A 284 -10.11 15.85 19.38
CA ASN A 284 -10.34 17.23 19.02
C ASN A 284 -9.36 17.80 17.95
N LEU A 285 -8.92 16.98 17.00
CA LEU A 285 -8.17 17.42 15.82
C LEU A 285 -8.80 16.80 14.57
N LEU A 286 -8.95 17.59 13.51
CA LEU A 286 -9.47 17.16 12.21
C LEU A 286 -8.31 17.02 11.22
N PHE A 287 -7.99 15.82 10.77
CA PHE A 287 -6.83 15.53 9.92
C PHE A 287 -7.16 14.46 8.88
N SER A 288 -6.32 14.32 7.86
CA SER A 288 -6.53 13.36 6.77
C SER A 288 -6.26 11.92 7.21
N ASN A 289 -7.05 10.97 6.71
CA ASN A 289 -6.76 9.55 6.90
C ASN A 289 -5.41 9.16 6.27
N GLU A 290 -5.00 9.85 5.20
CA GLU A 290 -3.69 9.72 4.55
C GLU A 290 -2.54 9.97 5.54
N ILE A 291 -2.59 11.07 6.31
CA ILE A 291 -1.51 11.34 7.28
C ILE A 291 -1.50 10.33 8.42
N LYS A 292 -2.67 9.80 8.81
CA LYS A 292 -2.78 8.71 9.78
C LYS A 292 -2.02 7.47 9.33
N ILE A 293 -2.29 7.02 8.11
CA ILE A 293 -1.64 5.86 7.50
C ILE A 293 -0.13 6.10 7.35
N MET A 294 0.28 7.26 6.82
CA MET A 294 1.69 7.60 6.68
C MET A 294 2.43 7.62 8.01
N LYS A 295 1.84 8.22 9.06
CA LYS A 295 2.40 8.25 10.41
C LYS A 295 2.60 6.83 10.94
N LYS A 296 1.59 5.96 10.79
CA LYS A 296 1.69 4.55 11.21
C LYS A 296 2.86 3.84 10.51
N TYR A 297 2.96 3.94 9.18
CA TYR A 297 4.05 3.31 8.44
C TYR A 297 5.42 3.87 8.82
N PHE A 298 5.51 5.18 9.09
CA PHE A 298 6.75 5.80 9.54
C PHE A 298 7.20 5.28 10.91
N ILE A 299 6.28 5.14 11.88
CA ILE A 299 6.59 4.56 13.19
C ILE A 299 7.06 3.11 13.05
N ASN A 300 6.41 2.31 12.19
CA ASN A 300 6.83 0.94 11.93
C ASN A 300 8.21 0.86 11.25
N LEU A 301 8.57 1.83 10.39
CA LEU A 301 9.94 1.94 9.86
C LEU A 301 10.96 2.26 10.96
N GLN A 302 10.61 3.06 11.97
CA GLN A 302 11.49 3.32 13.11
C GLN A 302 11.73 2.07 13.97
N LYS A 303 10.80 1.11 13.97
CA LYS A 303 10.95 -0.18 14.66
C LYS A 303 11.67 -1.25 13.84
N ASN A 304 11.78 -1.05 12.53
CA ASN A 304 12.38 -2.01 11.61
C ASN A 304 13.87 -2.29 11.94
N THR A 305 14.31 -3.53 11.73
CA THR A 305 15.66 -4.04 12.08
C THR A 305 16.57 -4.25 10.86
N SER A 306 16.11 -3.94 9.65
CA SER A 306 16.89 -4.02 8.42
C SER A 306 18.18 -3.17 8.50
N LYS A 307 19.27 -3.67 7.93
CA LYS A 307 20.51 -2.90 7.71
C LYS A 307 20.30 -1.68 6.80
N ARG A 308 19.26 -1.69 5.97
CA ARG A 308 18.88 -0.59 5.06
C ARG A 308 17.97 0.45 5.70
N LYS A 309 17.57 0.27 6.97
CA LYS A 309 16.63 1.12 7.70
C LYS A 309 16.93 2.61 7.57
N GLU A 310 18.17 3.04 7.83
CA GLU A 310 18.54 4.46 7.78
C GLU A 310 18.26 5.08 6.40
N LYS A 311 18.61 4.38 5.32
CA LYS A 311 18.31 4.83 3.95
C LYS A 311 16.81 4.86 3.69
N GLY A 312 16.07 3.87 4.18
CA GLY A 312 14.60 3.82 4.09
C GLY A 312 13.94 4.98 4.82
N LEU A 313 14.38 5.27 6.05
CA LEU A 313 13.93 6.40 6.85
C LEU A 313 14.22 7.72 6.15
N GLU A 314 15.40 7.91 5.58
CA GLU A 314 15.72 9.14 4.85
C GLU A 314 14.79 9.37 3.65
N ILE A 315 14.48 8.31 2.88
CA ILE A 315 13.53 8.40 1.75
C ILE A 315 12.11 8.69 2.26
N ALA A 316 11.68 8.03 3.33
CA ALA A 316 10.38 8.25 3.94
C ALA A 316 10.24 9.68 4.48
N GLN A 317 11.26 10.21 5.16
CA GLN A 317 11.33 11.59 5.63
C GLN A 317 11.20 12.59 4.48
N ARG A 318 11.97 12.41 3.41
CA ARG A 318 11.87 13.27 2.22
C ARG A 318 10.46 13.24 1.62
N SER A 319 9.86 12.06 1.53
CA SER A 319 8.51 11.88 1.00
C SER A 319 7.45 12.52 1.90
N LEU A 320 7.54 12.37 3.22
CA LEU A 320 6.70 13.06 4.20
C LEU A 320 6.79 14.59 4.05
N THR A 321 8.00 15.14 3.94
CA THR A 321 8.15 16.59 3.74
C THR A 321 7.59 17.05 2.40
N LYS A 322 7.66 16.20 1.36
CA LYS A 322 7.12 16.49 0.04
C LYS A 322 5.59 16.50 0.01
N TYR A 323 4.93 15.69 0.83
CA TYR A 323 3.47 15.66 0.94
C TYR A 323 2.88 17.04 1.26
N PHE A 324 3.60 17.87 2.04
CA PHE A 324 3.16 19.22 2.40
C PHE A 324 3.53 20.30 1.37
N THR A 325 4.20 19.95 0.27
CA THR A 325 4.60 20.89 -0.78
C THR A 325 3.81 20.75 -2.08
N THR A 326 2.89 19.79 -2.16
CA THR A 326 2.05 19.52 -3.34
C THR A 326 0.76 20.35 -3.40
N CYS A 327 0.63 21.37 -2.54
CA CYS A 327 -0.58 22.16 -2.36
C CYS A 327 -1.00 22.98 -3.60
N LYS A 328 -2.30 22.95 -3.92
CA LYS A 328 -2.95 23.69 -5.00
C LYS A 328 -4.12 24.56 -4.53
N SER A 329 -4.71 24.26 -3.36
CA SER A 329 -5.90 24.96 -2.86
C SER A 329 -5.76 25.45 -1.42
N ILE A 330 -6.52 26.48 -1.06
CA ILE A 330 -6.58 27.00 0.31
C ILE A 330 -7.15 25.99 1.31
N GLU A 331 -8.14 25.18 0.91
CA GLU A 331 -8.67 24.11 1.75
C GLU A 331 -7.58 23.08 2.07
N SER A 332 -6.76 22.73 1.08
CA SER A 332 -5.64 21.80 1.27
C SER A 332 -4.58 22.36 2.22
N LEU A 333 -4.34 23.68 2.25
CA LEU A 333 -3.46 24.30 3.24
C LEU A 333 -3.98 24.12 4.67
N TYR A 334 -5.28 24.30 4.90
CA TYR A 334 -5.89 24.05 6.22
C TYR A 334 -5.76 22.59 6.64
N ILE A 335 -6.02 21.65 5.73
CA ILE A 335 -5.85 20.22 6.01
C ILE A 335 -4.39 19.92 6.36
N TYR A 336 -3.43 20.41 5.57
CA TYR A 336 -2.01 20.23 5.84
C TYR A 336 -1.56 20.82 7.18
N PHE A 337 -2.10 21.97 7.57
CA PHE A 337 -1.81 22.56 8.87
C PHE A 337 -2.21 21.62 10.01
N ASN A 338 -3.41 21.02 9.94
CA ASN A 338 -3.85 20.05 10.93
C ASN A 338 -3.11 18.71 10.85
N ASP A 339 -2.78 18.24 9.64
CA ASP A 339 -1.99 17.04 9.42
C ASP A 339 -0.60 17.17 10.09
N LEU A 340 0.02 18.35 10.01
CA LEU A 340 1.28 18.63 10.69
C LEU A 340 1.12 18.61 12.22
N MET A 341 0.04 19.18 12.75
CA MET A 341 -0.26 19.11 14.19
C MET A 341 -0.44 17.65 14.65
N TYR A 342 -1.11 16.83 13.85
CA TYR A 342 -1.27 15.40 14.13
C TYR A 342 0.06 14.65 14.08
N LEU A 343 0.88 14.92 13.06
CA LEU A 343 2.15 14.24 12.82
C LEU A 343 3.18 14.54 13.92
N GLN A 344 3.30 15.80 14.35
CA GLN A 344 4.29 16.26 15.33
C GLN A 344 4.16 15.61 16.72
N SER A 345 2.96 15.12 17.08
CA SER A 345 2.73 14.58 18.43
C SER A 345 3.55 13.33 18.81
N ASN A 346 4.07 12.54 17.86
CA ASN A 346 4.65 11.22 18.17
C ASN A 346 5.88 10.83 17.31
N ILE A 347 6.61 11.78 16.72
CA ILE A 347 7.80 11.46 15.91
C ILE A 347 9.07 11.67 16.74
N GLU A 348 9.80 10.59 17.01
CA GLU A 348 11.12 10.62 17.65
C GLU A 348 12.23 10.96 16.62
N SER A 349 12.19 12.17 16.05
CA SER A 349 13.26 12.66 15.16
C SER A 349 13.35 14.18 15.18
N GLU A 350 14.30 14.69 15.96
CA GLU A 350 14.54 16.13 16.12
C GLU A 350 14.72 16.85 14.77
N LYS A 351 15.53 16.27 13.87
CA LYS A 351 15.76 16.83 12.52
C LYS A 351 14.48 16.91 11.69
N LEU A 352 13.58 15.94 11.82
CA LEU A 352 12.29 15.97 11.10
C LEU A 352 11.34 16.96 11.76
N GLU A 353 11.30 17.01 13.09
CA GLU A 353 10.46 17.92 13.86
C GLU A 353 10.73 19.39 13.55
N VAL A 354 12.01 19.79 13.49
CA VAL A 354 12.42 21.15 13.08
C VAL A 354 11.89 21.47 11.68
N LYS A 355 12.12 20.57 10.71
CA LYS A 355 11.63 20.77 9.33
C LYS A 355 10.11 20.84 9.24
N LEU A 356 9.40 19.99 9.97
CA LEU A 356 7.93 20.01 10.01
C LEU A 356 7.41 21.31 10.64
N SER A 357 8.13 21.86 11.62
CA SER A 357 7.79 23.15 12.24
C SER A 357 7.98 24.31 11.27
N GLU A 358 9.09 24.34 10.52
CA GLU A 358 9.33 25.33 9.45
C GLU A 358 8.25 25.24 8.36
N ILE A 359 7.87 24.02 7.95
CA ILE A 359 6.79 23.81 6.98
C ILE A 359 5.45 24.29 7.56
N LYS A 360 5.16 24.00 8.83
CA LYS A 360 3.93 24.43 9.50
C LYS A 360 3.81 25.95 9.54
N GLU A 361 4.89 26.64 9.90
CA GLU A 361 4.94 28.10 9.89
C GLU A 361 4.73 28.65 8.47
N LYS A 362 5.39 28.06 7.47
CA LYS A 362 5.18 28.44 6.06
C LYS A 362 3.74 28.25 5.61
N ILE A 363 3.10 27.13 5.96
CA ILE A 363 1.70 26.86 5.62
C ILE A 363 0.78 27.84 6.34
N PHE A 364 1.01 28.11 7.62
CA PHE A 364 0.29 29.13 8.37
C PHE A 364 0.36 30.49 7.65
N CYS A 365 1.57 30.96 7.33
CA CYS A 365 1.75 32.19 6.59
C CYS A 365 1.02 32.15 5.25
N ASN A 366 1.13 31.08 4.47
CA ASN A 366 0.45 30.95 3.18
C ASN A 366 -1.09 31.06 3.31
N ILE A 367 -1.68 30.47 4.35
CA ILE A 367 -3.12 30.62 4.63
C ILE A 367 -3.44 32.09 4.88
N ILE A 368 -2.70 32.72 5.79
CA ILE A 368 -2.90 34.15 6.12
C ILE A 368 -2.75 35.04 4.89
N TYR A 369 -1.70 34.85 4.08
CA TYR A 369 -1.50 35.59 2.84
C TYR A 369 -2.63 35.42 1.82
N ALA A 370 -3.17 34.20 1.68
CA ALA A 370 -4.21 33.89 0.72
C ALA A 370 -5.61 34.35 1.15
N GLU A 371 -5.88 34.36 2.46
CA GLU A 371 -7.19 34.73 3.01
C GLU A 371 -7.28 36.23 3.29
N SER A 372 -6.19 36.89 3.70
CA SER A 372 -6.19 38.33 4.03
C SER A 372 -6.58 39.22 2.86
N ILE A 373 -7.23 40.34 3.19
CA ILE A 373 -7.74 41.30 2.21
C ILE A 373 -6.58 42.10 1.59
N ASP A 374 -6.59 42.26 0.27
CA ASP A 374 -5.61 43.03 -0.51
C ASP A 374 -6.24 43.99 -1.55
N ALA A 375 -7.48 43.75 -1.98
CA ALA A 375 -8.21 44.55 -2.97
C ALA A 375 -8.83 45.84 -2.38
N PHE A 376 -7.99 46.79 -1.97
CA PHE A 376 -8.40 48.06 -1.35
C PHE A 376 -8.66 49.22 -2.33
N ASP A 377 -8.37 49.00 -3.61
CA ASP A 377 -8.62 49.92 -4.71
C ASP A 377 -10.11 50.07 -5.07
N LEU A 378 -10.95 49.15 -4.58
CA LEU A 378 -12.40 49.20 -4.76
C LEU A 378 -13.05 50.48 -4.18
N PRO A 379 -14.15 50.97 -4.79
CA PRO A 379 -15.00 52.00 -4.19
C PRO A 379 -15.48 51.57 -2.79
N LEU A 380 -15.73 52.53 -1.88
CA LEU A 380 -16.06 52.25 -0.48
C LEU A 380 -17.26 51.30 -0.31
N MET A 381 -18.30 51.46 -1.12
CA MET A 381 -19.50 50.59 -1.06
C MET A 381 -19.18 49.15 -1.46
N ASP A 382 -18.42 48.96 -2.54
CA ASP A 382 -18.04 47.64 -3.03
C ASP A 382 -17.03 46.98 -2.09
N LEU A 383 -16.10 47.75 -1.54
CA LEU A 383 -15.16 47.29 -0.52
C LEU A 383 -15.89 46.75 0.71
N ARG A 384 -16.93 47.44 1.19
CA ARG A 384 -17.72 46.98 2.34
C ARG A 384 -18.33 45.60 2.10
N VAL A 385 -18.93 45.40 0.93
CA VAL A 385 -19.52 44.09 0.55
C VAL A 385 -18.43 43.03 0.43
N PHE A 386 -17.31 43.36 -0.23
CA PHE A 386 -16.18 42.45 -0.42
C PHE A 386 -15.56 42.01 0.90
N VAL A 387 -15.21 42.95 1.78
CA VAL A 387 -14.60 42.70 3.09
C VAL A 387 -15.51 41.86 3.96
N LYS A 388 -16.80 42.20 4.04
CA LYS A 388 -17.77 41.42 4.82
C LYS A 388 -17.84 39.97 4.34
N LYS A 389 -17.90 39.75 3.03
CA LYS A 389 -17.91 38.41 2.44
C LYS A 389 -16.60 37.66 2.74
N ARG A 390 -15.45 38.31 2.56
CA ARG A 390 -14.14 37.70 2.82
C ARG A 390 -13.96 37.27 4.27
N ILE A 391 -14.36 38.11 5.21
CA ILE A 391 -14.31 37.76 6.64
C ILE A 391 -15.24 36.57 6.93
N TYR A 392 -16.46 36.58 6.39
CA TYR A 392 -17.39 35.46 6.54
C TYR A 392 -16.82 34.14 6.00
N ASP A 393 -16.32 34.14 4.75
CA ASP A 393 -15.73 32.96 4.11
C ASP A 393 -14.50 32.43 4.89
N PHE A 394 -13.71 33.33 5.49
CA PHE A 394 -12.56 32.98 6.33
C PHE A 394 -12.99 32.38 7.67
N GLU A 395 -13.99 32.96 8.33
CA GLU A 395 -14.53 32.45 9.59
C GLU A 395 -15.16 31.07 9.41
N GLU A 396 -15.97 30.87 8.36
CA GLU A 396 -16.57 29.58 8.05
C GLU A 396 -15.51 28.48 7.84
N ARG A 397 -14.42 28.79 7.12
CA ARG A 397 -13.30 27.85 6.94
C ARG A 397 -12.58 27.54 8.23
N MET A 398 -12.30 28.54 9.06
CA MET A 398 -11.66 28.30 10.35
C MET A 398 -12.54 27.51 11.29
N GLU A 399 -13.85 27.75 11.33
CA GLU A 399 -14.77 26.97 12.15
C GLU A 399 -14.82 25.51 11.70
N PHE A 400 -14.76 25.28 10.39
CA PHE A 400 -14.72 23.93 9.84
C PHE A 400 -13.40 23.19 10.14
N PHE A 401 -12.25 23.83 9.87
CA PHE A 401 -10.95 23.16 9.93
C PHE A 401 -10.24 23.27 11.29
N LEU A 402 -10.41 24.36 12.03
CA LEU A 402 -9.62 24.67 13.21
C LEU A 402 -10.45 24.67 14.49
N LYS A 403 -9.81 24.35 15.61
CA LYS A 403 -10.41 24.45 16.95
C LYS A 403 -10.08 25.77 17.63
N GLU A 404 -10.92 26.18 18.57
CA GLU A 404 -10.96 27.50 19.22
C GLU A 404 -9.59 28.14 19.52
N LYS A 405 -8.65 27.42 20.15
CA LYS A 405 -7.31 27.98 20.45
C LYS A 405 -6.50 28.37 19.20
N ASN A 406 -6.61 27.61 18.12
CA ASN A 406 -5.95 27.92 16.85
C ASN A 406 -6.72 29.01 16.10
N GLN A 407 -8.06 29.05 16.22
CA GLN A 407 -8.86 30.09 15.57
C GLN A 407 -8.44 31.51 16.01
N PHE A 408 -8.11 31.71 17.29
CA PHE A 408 -7.66 33.01 17.78
C PHE A 408 -6.38 33.49 17.08
N LEU A 409 -5.36 32.62 16.96
CA LEU A 409 -4.10 32.97 16.29
C LEU A 409 -4.33 33.34 14.82
N PHE A 410 -5.12 32.53 14.10
CA PHE A 410 -5.45 32.80 12.70
C PHE A 410 -6.24 34.09 12.53
N LYS A 411 -7.24 34.35 13.40
CA LYS A 411 -8.01 35.60 13.41
C LYS A 411 -7.12 36.82 13.60
N THR A 412 -6.26 36.81 14.61
CA THR A 412 -5.33 37.91 14.88
C THR A 412 -4.40 38.16 13.68
N SER A 413 -3.75 37.12 13.16
CA SER A 413 -2.83 37.27 12.03
C SER A 413 -3.52 37.67 10.72
N PHE A 414 -4.78 37.25 10.51
CA PHE A 414 -5.58 37.71 9.36
C PHE A 414 -5.79 39.23 9.38
N PHE A 415 -6.15 39.79 10.54
CA PHE A 415 -6.36 41.23 10.68
C PHE A 415 -5.04 42.01 10.63
N GLU A 416 -3.98 41.50 11.27
CA GLU A 416 -2.65 42.11 11.19
C GLU A 416 -2.18 42.23 9.75
N LYS A 417 -2.32 41.14 8.98
CA LYS A 417 -1.91 41.12 7.59
C LYS A 417 -2.81 41.98 6.70
N THR A 418 -4.12 41.99 6.95
CA THR A 418 -5.08 42.89 6.31
C THR A 418 -4.71 44.36 6.52
N PHE A 419 -4.34 44.76 7.74
CA PHE A 419 -3.90 46.12 8.04
C PHE A 419 -2.58 46.48 7.35
N ASP A 420 -1.61 45.54 7.33
CA ASP A 420 -0.36 45.74 6.59
C ASP A 420 -0.61 45.88 5.08
N ASN A 421 -1.51 45.09 4.51
CA ASN A 421 -1.90 45.21 3.11
C ASN A 421 -2.54 46.57 2.82
N PHE A 422 -3.37 47.09 3.72
CA PHE A 422 -3.98 48.42 3.58
C PHE A 422 -2.93 49.54 3.65
N ILE A 423 -2.03 49.52 4.64
CA ILE A 423 -0.94 50.49 4.76
C ILE A 423 -0.10 50.48 3.48
N ASN A 424 0.27 49.30 2.97
CA ASN A 424 1.03 49.16 1.73
C ASN A 424 0.26 49.68 0.51
N TYR A 425 -1.06 49.48 0.44
CA TYR A 425 -1.89 50.05 -0.60
C TYR A 425 -1.86 51.59 -0.58
N ILE A 426 -1.96 52.22 0.60
CA ILE A 426 -1.83 53.68 0.73
C ILE A 426 -0.43 54.14 0.31
N LEU A 427 0.62 53.49 0.80
CA LEU A 427 2.01 53.81 0.46
C LEU A 427 2.35 53.60 -1.03
N LYS A 428 1.52 52.90 -1.80
CA LYS A 428 1.69 52.74 -3.26
C LYS A 428 0.97 53.81 -4.07
N LYS A 429 0.14 54.64 -3.44
CA LYS A 429 -0.46 55.79 -4.13
C LYS A 429 0.63 56.79 -4.49
N GLU A 430 0.51 57.39 -5.66
CA GLU A 430 1.42 58.47 -6.08
C GLU A 430 1.02 59.80 -5.43
N TYR A 431 -0.29 60.04 -5.32
CA TYR A 431 -0.86 61.25 -4.75
C TYR A 431 -2.27 60.99 -4.22
N LEU A 432 -2.59 61.61 -3.09
CA LEU A 432 -3.92 61.61 -2.49
C LEU A 432 -4.36 63.07 -2.32
N THR A 433 -5.58 63.41 -2.75
CA THR A 433 -6.20 64.70 -2.41
C THR A 433 -6.71 64.67 -0.98
N LYS A 434 -7.03 65.84 -0.40
CA LYS A 434 -7.63 65.93 0.95
C LYS A 434 -8.94 65.14 1.08
N GLU A 435 -9.82 65.21 0.08
CA GLU A 435 -11.07 64.42 0.06
C GLU A 435 -10.82 62.93 -0.21
N GLY A 436 -9.78 62.60 -1.00
CA GLY A 436 -9.31 61.22 -1.16
C GLY A 436 -8.81 60.65 0.17
N GLY A 437 -8.05 61.43 0.95
CA GLY A 437 -7.56 61.07 2.28
C GLY A 437 -8.71 60.72 3.23
N LYS A 438 -9.73 61.59 3.33
CA LYS A 438 -10.94 61.32 4.11
C LYS A 438 -11.66 60.04 3.66
N THR A 439 -11.73 59.80 2.35
CA THR A 439 -12.38 58.59 1.81
C THR A 439 -11.62 57.33 2.21
N GLU A 440 -10.29 57.35 2.16
CA GLU A 440 -9.44 56.25 2.61
C GLU A 440 -9.49 56.07 4.14
N ALA A 441 -9.63 57.16 4.91
CA ALA A 441 -9.85 57.07 6.35
C ALA A 441 -11.17 56.36 6.72
N LEU A 442 -12.24 56.57 5.94
CA LEU A 442 -13.50 55.84 6.13
C LEU A 442 -13.34 54.33 5.87
N LYS A 443 -12.41 53.92 5.00
CA LYS A 443 -12.05 52.50 4.81
C LYS A 443 -11.30 51.97 6.03
N CYS A 444 -10.38 52.75 6.63
CA CYS A 444 -9.76 52.39 7.92
C CYS A 444 -10.81 52.16 9.01
N ASP A 445 -11.73 53.10 9.19
CA ASP A 445 -12.80 52.98 10.20
C ASP A 445 -13.62 51.72 10.00
N TYR A 446 -13.96 51.41 8.74
CA TYR A 446 -14.70 50.19 8.44
C TYR A 446 -13.90 48.92 8.76
N LEU A 447 -12.62 48.85 8.38
CA LEU A 447 -11.76 47.70 8.70
C LEU A 447 -11.58 47.51 10.21
N ILE A 448 -11.44 48.60 10.96
CA ILE A 448 -11.39 48.60 12.43
C ILE A 448 -12.71 48.09 13.00
N GLN A 449 -13.85 48.54 12.48
CA GLN A 449 -15.19 48.10 12.93
C GLN A 449 -15.44 46.61 12.68
N GLN A 450 -14.93 46.05 11.58
CA GLN A 450 -15.05 44.61 11.32
C GLN A 450 -14.10 43.75 12.16
N CYS A 451 -13.14 44.37 12.85
CA CYS A 451 -12.23 43.69 13.73
C CYS A 451 -12.86 43.51 15.12
N PHE A 452 -13.52 42.38 15.34
CA PHE A 452 -14.22 42.07 16.61
C PHE A 452 -13.29 41.64 17.76
N ILE A 453 -11.98 41.56 17.51
CA ILE A 453 -10.96 41.20 18.50
C ILE A 453 -10.58 42.45 19.31
N SER A 454 -10.25 42.28 20.60
CA SER A 454 -9.83 43.40 21.43
C SER A 454 -8.65 44.15 20.79
N PRO A 455 -8.72 45.48 20.63
CA PRO A 455 -7.65 46.34 20.10
C PRO A 455 -6.26 46.13 20.70
N LYS A 456 -6.19 45.61 21.94
CA LYS A 456 -4.95 45.36 22.67
C LYS A 456 -4.22 44.09 22.22
N GLU A 457 -4.91 43.19 21.51
CA GLU A 457 -4.43 41.86 21.15
C GLU A 457 -3.86 41.79 19.72
N ILE A 458 -3.98 42.88 18.95
CA ILE A 458 -3.47 42.99 17.58
C ILE A 458 -2.33 44.00 17.56
N PHE A 459 -1.12 43.55 17.23
CA PHE A 459 0.09 44.37 17.30
C PHE A 459 0.00 45.60 16.39
N ASN A 460 -0.61 45.44 15.21
CA ASN A 460 -0.75 46.50 14.21
C ASN A 460 -2.01 47.38 14.38
N HIS A 461 -2.85 47.16 15.40
CA HIS A 461 -4.07 47.95 15.58
C HIS A 461 -3.78 49.44 15.84
N LYS A 462 -2.68 49.73 16.56
CA LYS A 462 -2.22 51.11 16.75
C LYS A 462 -1.77 51.77 15.44
N LYS A 463 -1.13 51.02 14.53
CA LYS A 463 -0.71 51.53 13.22
C LYS A 463 -1.90 51.97 12.38
N ILE A 464 -2.97 51.17 12.34
CA ILE A 464 -4.14 51.51 11.52
C ILE A 464 -4.93 52.69 12.10
N ILE A 465 -5.00 52.83 13.43
CA ILE A 465 -5.58 54.01 14.10
C ILE A 465 -4.78 55.28 13.74
N LEU A 466 -3.44 55.22 13.87
CA LEU A 466 -2.59 56.36 13.55
C LEU A 466 -2.64 56.71 12.05
N LEU A 467 -2.72 55.71 11.16
CA LEU A 467 -2.94 55.94 9.73
C LEU A 467 -4.27 56.65 9.48
N ARG A 468 -5.36 56.23 10.14
CA ARG A 468 -6.65 56.91 10.04
C ARG A 468 -6.53 58.38 10.45
N SER A 469 -5.88 58.67 11.58
CA SER A 469 -5.66 60.05 12.05
C SER A 469 -4.83 60.87 11.06
N LEU A 470 -3.82 60.27 10.44
CA LEU A 470 -3.02 60.90 9.37
C LEU A 470 -3.90 61.24 8.16
N LEU A 471 -4.72 60.30 7.69
CA LEU A 471 -5.60 60.46 6.52
C LEU A 471 -6.72 61.50 6.74
N ASN A 472 -7.21 61.66 7.98
CA ASN A 472 -8.24 62.63 8.35
C ASN A 472 -7.71 64.02 8.74
N CYS A 473 -6.38 64.21 8.85
CA CYS A 473 -5.77 65.40 9.47
C CYS A 473 -6.28 65.68 10.90
N ASP A 474 -6.48 64.62 11.69
CA ASP A 474 -6.78 64.76 13.12
C ASP A 474 -5.55 65.32 13.87
N ARG A 475 -5.70 65.68 15.15
CA ARG A 475 -4.54 66.06 15.98
C ARG A 475 -3.59 64.86 16.10
N LEU A 476 -2.37 65.03 15.63
CA LEU A 476 -1.33 64.01 15.65
C LEU A 476 -0.39 64.25 16.84
N ASN A 477 -0.09 63.18 17.58
CA ASN A 477 0.95 63.20 18.60
C ASN A 477 2.26 62.70 17.99
N GLU A 478 3.28 63.55 17.96
CA GLU A 478 4.60 63.24 17.41
C GLU A 478 5.23 62.00 18.04
N ALA A 479 5.15 61.86 19.37
CA ALA A 479 5.76 60.75 20.09
C ALA A 479 5.13 59.40 19.73
N GLU A 480 3.81 59.40 19.49
CA GLU A 480 3.07 58.19 19.07
C GLU A 480 3.37 57.82 17.62
N LEU A 481 3.49 58.81 16.73
CA LEU A 481 3.84 58.58 15.32
C LEU A 481 5.26 58.03 15.16
N ARG A 482 6.24 58.68 15.78
CA ARG A 482 7.65 58.25 15.71
C ARG A 482 7.91 56.92 16.43
N GLY A 483 7.08 56.57 17.41
CA GLY A 483 7.13 55.27 18.08
C GLY A 483 6.56 54.12 17.27
N VAL A 484 5.84 54.39 16.17
CA VAL A 484 5.09 53.38 15.40
C VAL A 484 5.50 53.32 13.92
N PHE A 485 5.86 54.45 13.32
CA PHE A 485 6.32 54.53 11.93
C PHE A 485 7.75 55.09 11.86
N ASP A 486 8.59 54.45 11.06
CA ASP A 486 9.93 54.96 10.75
C ASP A 486 9.85 56.30 10.01
N LEU A 487 10.86 57.16 10.22
CA LEU A 487 10.96 58.47 9.56
C LEU A 487 10.79 58.40 8.03
N ASN A 488 11.39 57.39 7.38
CA ASN A 488 11.25 57.20 5.93
C ASN A 488 9.80 56.94 5.50
N ILE A 489 9.03 56.21 6.31
CA ILE A 489 7.61 55.93 6.05
C ILE A 489 6.79 57.21 6.24
N LEU A 490 7.09 58.00 7.28
CA LEU A 490 6.43 59.28 7.54
C LEU A 490 6.69 60.29 6.40
N TYR A 491 7.94 60.41 5.93
CA TYR A 491 8.25 61.23 4.74
C TYR A 491 7.51 60.75 3.50
N LYS A 492 7.38 59.44 3.31
CA LYS A 492 6.59 58.88 2.21
C LYS A 492 5.12 59.24 2.31
N PHE A 493 4.52 59.21 3.51
CA PHE A 493 3.15 59.70 3.69
C PHE A 493 3.02 61.20 3.36
N LEU A 494 4.00 62.03 3.72
CA LEU A 494 4.01 63.45 3.36
C LEU A 494 4.10 63.67 1.85
N GLN A 495 4.90 62.86 1.13
CA GLN A 495 4.96 62.91 -0.33
C GLN A 495 3.61 62.58 -0.98
N ILE A 496 2.89 61.61 -0.43
CA ILE A 496 1.58 61.18 -0.94
C ILE A 496 0.49 62.21 -0.59
N MET A 497 0.62 62.88 0.56
CA MET A 497 -0.34 63.85 1.10
C MET A 497 0.35 65.18 1.44
N PRO A 498 0.86 65.94 0.45
CA PRO A 498 1.63 67.16 0.70
C PRO A 498 0.80 68.29 1.32
N TRP A 499 -0.53 68.14 1.37
CA TRP A 499 -1.46 69.06 2.03
C TRP A 499 -1.58 68.81 3.55
N ASN A 500 -0.91 67.80 4.10
CA ASN A 500 -0.98 67.47 5.52
C ASN A 500 0.04 68.28 6.34
N ASN A 501 -0.25 69.57 6.54
CA ASN A 501 0.62 70.51 7.25
C ASN A 501 0.95 70.06 8.68
N ASN A 502 0.08 69.27 9.33
CA ASN A 502 0.36 68.72 10.66
C ASN A 502 1.53 67.72 10.62
N LEU A 503 1.59 66.89 9.59
CA LEU A 503 2.69 65.94 9.41
C LEU A 503 3.99 66.66 9.00
N GLU A 504 3.88 67.69 8.15
CA GLU A 504 5.03 68.54 7.76
C GLU A 504 5.66 69.22 9.00
N ASN A 505 4.83 69.78 9.87
CA ASN A 505 5.29 70.43 11.11
C ASN A 505 5.95 69.45 12.10
N ILE A 506 5.56 68.17 12.10
CA ILE A 506 6.14 67.13 12.96
C ILE A 506 7.49 66.62 12.41
N LEU A 507 7.72 66.76 11.10
CA LEU A 507 8.93 66.29 10.42
C LEU A 507 9.98 67.39 10.20
N SER A 508 9.59 68.66 10.30
CA SER A 508 10.47 69.83 10.29
C SER A 508 11.18 70.01 11.62
#